data_AF-A0A7J8XGU7-F1
#
_entry.id   AF-A0A7J8XGU7-F1
#
_cell.length_a   1.000
_cell.length_b   1.000
_cell.length_c   1.000
_cell.angle_alpha   90.00
_cell.angle_beta   90.00
_cell.angle_gamma   90.00
#
_symmetry.space_group_name_H-M   'P 1'
#
loop_
_entity.id
_entity.type
_entity.pdbx_description
1 polymer ?
#
loop_
_entity_poly.entity_id
_entity_poly.type
_entity_poly.pdbx_seq_one_letter_code
_entity_poly.pdbx_strand_id
1 'polypeptide(L)' 'MNEVASISKISHINIVNLFGFCFERSKRVLIYKFLPKGLLERFIYSQGSDNQNRQLEWITLYDIALSIVRGL' A
#
# COMPACT_ATOMS: atom_id res chain seq x y z
N MET A 1 8.30 0.15 -19.37
CA MET A 1 6.88 0.20 -19.78
C MET A 1 6.05 -0.93 -19.18
N ASN A 2 6.59 -2.13 -18.98
CA ASN A 2 5.84 -3.29 -18.46
C ASN A 2 5.11 -3.00 -17.14
N GLU A 3 5.77 -2.37 -16.16
CA GLU A 3 5.14 -2.00 -14.88
C GLU A 3 3.92 -1.10 -15.07
N VAL A 4 4.06 0.00 -15.81
CA VAL A 4 2.94 0.91 -16.15
C VAL A 4 1.83 0.16 -16.88
N ALA A 5 2.17 -0.68 -17.86
CA ALA A 5 1.18 -1.44 -18.64
C ALA A 5 0.40 -2.46 -17.80
N SER A 6 1.05 -3.08 -16.82
CA SER A 6 0.41 -4.02 -15.89
C SER A 6 -0.43 -3.28 -14.85
N ILE A 7 0.13 -2.29 -14.16
CA ILE A 7 -0.54 -1.58 -13.06
C ILE A 7 -1.71 -0.73 -13.58
N SER A 8 -1.62 -0.15 -14.79
CA SER A 8 -2.71 0.64 -15.36
C SER A 8 -3.99 -0.17 -15.63
N LYS A 9 -3.89 -1.50 -15.71
CA LYS A 9 -5.04 -2.39 -15.91
C LYS A 9 -5.68 -2.81 -14.58
N ILE A 10 -5.02 -2.55 -13.45
CA ILE A 10 -5.45 -2.98 -12.14
C ILE A 10 -6.27 -1.85 -11.51
N SER A 11 -7.56 -2.12 -11.30
CA SER A 11 -8.47 -1.22 -10.58
C SER A 11 -9.22 -2.02 -9.53
N HIS A 12 -8.69 -2.03 -8.30
CA HIS A 12 -9.24 -2.78 -7.19
C HIS A 12 -9.17 -1.97 -5.89
N ILE A 13 -10.17 -2.09 -5.02
CA ILE A 13 -10.28 -1.29 -3.79
C ILE A 13 -9.13 -1.52 -2.79
N ASN A 14 -8.53 -2.71 -2.82
CA ASN A 14 -7.42 -3.10 -1.94
C ASN A 14 -6.03 -3.00 -2.63
N ILE A 15 -5.95 -2.37 -3.79
CA ILE A 15 -4.69 -2.13 -4.51
C ILE A 15 -4.51 -0.62 -4.67
N VAL A 16 -3.29 -0.13 -4.46
CA VAL A 16 -3.02 1.31 -4.62
C VAL A 16 -3.06 1.66 -6.09
N ASN A 17 -4.05 2.46 -6.47
CA ASN A 17 -4.20 2.93 -7.84
C ASN A 17 -3.01 3.82 -8.26
N LEU A 18 -2.47 3.54 -9.45
CA LEU A 18 -1.60 4.46 -10.17
C LEU A 18 -2.44 5.64 -10.64
N PHE A 19 -2.09 6.84 -10.20
CA PHE A 19 -2.72 8.07 -10.63
C PHE A 19 -2.15 8.57 -11.97
N GLY A 20 -0.86 8.33 -12.20
CA GLY A 20 -0.20 8.68 -13.45
C GLY A 20 1.29 8.30 -13.45
N PHE A 21 1.96 8.62 -14.54
CA PHE A 21 3.41 8.41 -14.67
C PHE A 21 4.03 9.56 -15.46
N CYS A 22 5.32 9.78 -15.24
CA CYS A 22 6.13 10.69 -16.05
C CYS A 22 7.30 9.91 -16.64
N PHE A 23 7.51 10.09 -17.93
CA PHE A 23 8.63 9.52 -18.66
C PHE A 23 9.29 10.64 -19.46
N GLU A 24 10.38 11.20 -18.94
CA GLU A 24 11.10 12.31 -19.55
C GLU A 24 12.60 11.99 -19.59
N ARG A 25 13.14 11.76 -20.78
CA ARG A 25 14.55 11.34 -20.99
C ARG A 25 14.93 10.14 -20.12
N SER A 26 15.81 10.35 -19.13
CA SER A 26 16.26 9.35 -18.16
C SER A 26 15.46 9.35 -16.86
N LYS A 27 14.54 10.31 -16.66
CA LYS A 27 13.70 10.41 -15.47
C LYS A 27 12.42 9.60 -15.67
N ARG A 28 12.17 8.69 -14.73
CA ARG A 28 10.98 7.85 -14.69
C ARG A 28 10.34 7.99 -13.32
N VAL A 29 9.08 8.41 -13.28
CA VAL A 29 8.33 8.64 -12.05
C VAL A 29 6.97 7.98 -12.15
N LEU A 30 6.55 7.33 -11.07
CA LEU A 30 5.19 6.82 -10.88
C LEU A 30 4.50 7.64 -9.81
N ILE A 31 3.26 8.02 -10.08
CA ILE A 31 2.46 8.85 -9.19
C ILE A 31 1.34 7.97 -8.65
N TYR A 32 1.40 7.68 -7.35
CA TYR A 32 0.41 6.88 -6.64
C TYR A 32 -0.46 7.74 -5.72
N LYS A 33 -1.63 7.21 -5.35
CA LYS A 33 -2.40 7.79 -4.23
C LYS A 33 -1.58 7.69 -2.95
N PHE A 34 -1.44 8.81 -2.23
CA PHE A 34 -0.76 8.84 -0.95
C PHE A 34 -1.52 8.04 0.12
N LEU A 35 -0.80 7.21 0.88
CA LEU A 35 -1.33 6.44 1.99
C LEU A 35 -0.90 7.08 3.32
N PRO A 36 -1.77 7.87 3.98
CA PRO A 36 -1.38 8.66 5.15
C PRO A 36 -0.97 7.84 6.37
N LYS A 37 -1.49 6.61 6.49
CA LYS A 37 -1.11 5.67 7.55
C LYS A 37 0.25 5.01 7.31
N GLY A 38 0.81 5.12 6.10
CA GLY A 38 2.07 4.52 5.73
C GLY A 38 1.99 3.00 5.58
N LEU A 39 3.15 2.34 5.72
CA LEU A 39 3.30 0.90 5.54
C LEU A 39 2.68 0.11 6.69
N LEU A 40 2.04 -1.00 6.36
CA LEU A 40 1.47 -1.94 7.34
C LEU A 40 2.54 -2.49 8.31
N GLU A 41 3.77 -2.67 7.83
CA GLU A 41 4.93 -3.13 8.62
C GLU A 41 5.09 -2.35 9.94
N ARG A 42 4.84 -1.03 9.90
CA ARG A 42 4.96 -0.15 11.07
C ARG A 42 3.97 -0.47 12.17
N PHE A 43 2.85 -1.11 11.84
CA PHE A 43 1.81 -1.52 12.79
C PHE A 43 1.97 -2.98 13.24
N ILE A 44 2.62 -3.82 12.44
CA ILE A 44 2.86 -5.24 12.75
C ILE A 44 4.10 -5.39 13.66
N TYR A 45 5.20 -4.70 13.34
CA TYR A 45 6.49 -4.90 14.00
C TYR A 45 6.85 -3.82 15.03
N SER A 46 5.92 -2.93 15.40
CA SER A 46 6.17 -1.96 16.48
C SER A 46 6.23 -2.66 17.84
N GLN A 47 7.36 -3.31 18.14
CA GLN A 47 7.69 -3.84 19.45
C GLN A 47 8.71 -2.89 20.11
N GLY A 48 8.25 -2.18 21.15
CA GLY A 48 9.08 -1.95 22.34
C GLY A 48 10.03 -0.75 22.42
N SER A 49 9.62 0.50 22.12
CA SER A 49 10.33 1.62 22.81
C SER A 49 9.54 2.90 23.05
N ASP A 50 8.48 3.22 22.31
CA ASP A 50 7.63 4.36 22.67
C ASP A 50 6.20 4.15 22.18
N ASN A 51 5.26 4.27 23.12
CA ASN A 51 3.79 4.20 22.97
C ASN A 51 3.17 2.79 23.05
N GLN A 52 2.77 2.43 24.27
CA GLN A 52 2.10 1.19 24.68
C GLN A 52 0.72 0.90 24.02
N ASN A 53 0.34 1.46 22.86
CA ASN A 53 -1.05 1.37 22.35
C ASN A 53 -1.20 1.32 20.81
N ARG A 54 -0.21 0.82 20.06
CA ARG A 54 -0.32 0.71 18.58
C ARG A 54 -0.46 -0.71 18.04
N GLN A 55 -0.77 -1.69 18.89
CA GLN A 55 -1.13 -3.02 18.40
C GLN A 55 -2.49 -2.96 17.71
N LEU A 56 -2.56 -3.53 16.50
CA LEU A 56 -3.82 -3.69 15.77
C LEU A 56 -4.71 -4.68 16.52
N GLU A 57 -5.98 -4.35 16.71
CA GLU A 57 -6.96 -5.29 17.24
C GLU A 57 -7.09 -6.50 16.30
N TRP A 58 -7.40 -7.68 16.85
CA TRP A 58 -7.57 -8.91 16.07
C TRP A 58 -8.58 -8.77 14.92
N ILE A 59 -9.67 -8.05 15.16
CA ILE A 59 -10.67 -7.78 14.12
C ILE A 59 -10.08 -6.95 12.97
N THR A 60 -9.25 -5.96 13.29
CA THR A 60 -8.58 -5.13 12.28
C THR A 60 -7.55 -5.95 11.50
N LEU A 61 -6.81 -6.84 12.18
CA LEU A 61 -5.88 -7.76 11.52
C LEU A 61 -6.59 -8.70 10.55
N TYR A 62 -7.75 -9.24 10.96
CA TYR A 62 -8.58 -10.08 10.10
C TYR A 62 -9.04 -9.32 8.85
N ASP A 63 -9.54 -8.10 9.00
CA ASP A 63 -9.97 -7.26 7.87
C ASP A 63 -8.82 -6.92 6.93
N ILE A 64 -7.63 -6.67 7.47
CA ILE A 64 -6.41 -6.45 6.67
C ILE A 64 -6.07 -7.71 5.88
N ALA A 65 -6.04 -8.88 6.51
CA ALA A 65 -5.75 -10.15 5.84
C ALA A 65 -6.76 -10.45 4.73
N LEU A 66 -8.06 -10.27 5.01
CA LEU A 66 -9.13 -10.45 4.03
C LEU A 66 -8.99 -9.46 2.86
N SER A 67 -8.61 -8.21 3.15
CA SER A 67 -8.38 -7.19 2.12
C SER A 67 -7.19 -7.54 1.21
N ILE A 68 -6.11 -8.07 1.78
CA ILE A 68 -4.94 -8.57 1.03
C ILE A 68 -5.38 -9.70 0.11
N VAL A 69 -6.09 -10.71 0.62
CA VAL A 69 -6.59 -11.85 -0.18
C VAL A 69 -7.50 -11.40 -1.32
N ARG A 70 -8.36 -10.41 -1.07
CA ARG A 70 -9.23 -9.87 -2.13
C ARG A 70 -8.47 -9.08 -3.20
N GLY A 71 -7.34 -8.46 -2.83
CA GLY A 71 -6.52 -7.66 -3.73
C GLY A 71 -5.43 -8.44 -4.45
N LEU A 72 -5.16 -9.68 -4.07
CA LEU A 72 -4.19 -10.57 -4.71
C LEU A 72 -4.90 -11.45 -5.74
#